data_AF-A0A1N7I9J5-F1
#
_entry.id   AF-A0A1N7I9J5-F1
#
_cell.length_a   1.000
_cell.length_b   1.000
_cell.length_c   1.000
_cell.angle_alpha   90.00
_cell.angle_beta   90.00
_cell.angle_gamma   90.00
#
_symmetry.space_group_name_H-M   'P 1'
#
loop_
_entity.id
_entity.type
_entity.pdbx_description
1 polymer ?
#
loop_
_entity_poly.entity_id
_entity_poly.type
_entity_poly.pdbx_seq_one_letter_code
_entity_poly.pdbx_strand_id
1 'polypeptide(L)'
;MKKLILSACAFSLLAVVSCKKEVKTESSSTGTDSITVSASNDSVAAPKADSAASPATASSDNIITKNEGKYPRNIKLFEDKSFAERVKKLTGAQYDEMLKNFNVESPVVSEKGIYKVTGCKQHDCSGYSTSIFYDSKNDNLNVSIDKNGKVTDFAEKGKITVTETLQSK
;
A
#
# COMPACT_ATOMS: atom_id res chain seq x y z
N MET A 1 -29.80 43.33 -15.55
CA MET A 1 -30.85 42.87 -14.61
C MET A 1 -30.18 42.59 -13.27
N LYS A 2 -30.76 43.10 -12.18
CA LYS A 2 -30.18 43.14 -10.83
C LYS A 2 -30.68 41.95 -9.98
N LYS A 3 -29.88 41.63 -8.95
CA LYS A 3 -30.18 40.89 -7.69
C LYS A 3 -29.81 39.40 -7.73
N LEU A 4 -28.70 38.98 -7.09
CA LEU A 4 -28.49 38.72 -5.65
C LEU A 4 -29.26 37.47 -5.19
N ILE A 5 -28.55 36.34 -5.05
CA ILE A 5 -29.03 35.14 -4.37
C ILE A 5 -28.27 35.03 -3.05
N LEU A 6 -29.03 35.17 -1.95
CA LEU A 6 -28.59 35.00 -0.57
C LEU A 6 -28.10 33.56 -0.35
N SER A 7 -26.86 33.43 0.10
CA SER A 7 -26.34 32.22 0.75
C SER A 7 -26.66 32.31 2.24
N ALA A 8 -27.48 31.39 2.76
CA ALA A 8 -27.68 31.21 4.18
C ALA A 8 -26.83 30.02 4.64
N CYS A 9 -25.77 30.35 5.38
CA CYS A 9 -25.01 29.42 6.20
C CYS A 9 -25.88 28.91 7.35
N ALA A 10 -25.94 27.59 7.57
CA ALA A 10 -26.32 27.01 8.84
C ALA A 10 -25.25 25.99 9.24
N PHE A 11 -24.40 26.46 10.15
CA PHE A 11 -23.37 25.70 10.85
C PHE A 11 -23.99 24.79 11.92
N SER A 12 -23.21 23.74 12.23
CA SER A 12 -23.23 22.95 13.48
C SER A 12 -24.42 22.02 13.72
N LEU A 13 -24.08 20.74 13.92
CA LEU A 13 -24.17 20.12 15.24
C LEU A 13 -23.19 18.93 15.31
N LEU A 14 -22.17 19.10 16.16
CA LEU A 14 -21.32 18.05 16.70
C LEU A 14 -22.10 17.29 17.79
N ALA A 15 -22.01 15.96 17.77
CA ALA A 15 -22.19 15.15 18.98
C ALA A 15 -21.28 13.91 18.89
N VAL A 16 -20.23 13.91 19.73
CA VAL A 16 -19.40 12.73 20.03
C VAL A 16 -19.63 12.35 21.50
N VAL A 17 -20.02 11.11 21.75
CA VAL A 17 -20.02 10.39 23.05
C VAL A 17 -19.77 8.92 22.67
N SER A 18 -18.57 8.36 22.78
CA SER A 18 -17.81 7.88 23.96
C SER A 18 -18.27 6.53 24.53
N CYS A 19 -17.27 5.68 24.83
CA CYS A 19 -17.28 4.35 25.46
C CYS A 19 -17.60 3.18 24.50
N LYS A 20 -16.91 2.03 24.53
CA LYS A 20 -16.15 1.41 25.62
C LYS A 20 -15.15 0.39 25.07
N LYS A 21 -13.96 0.41 25.67
CA LYS A 21 -12.86 -0.56 25.61
C LYS A 21 -13.30 -1.94 26.09
N GLU A 22 -12.94 -3.00 25.39
CA GLU A 22 -12.72 -4.33 25.96
C GLU A 22 -11.55 -4.99 25.21
N VAL A 23 -10.51 -5.31 25.98
CA VAL A 23 -9.34 -6.12 25.61
C VAL A 23 -9.68 -7.55 26.01
N LYS A 24 -9.45 -8.52 25.14
CA LYS A 24 -9.19 -9.90 25.59
C LYS A 24 -8.11 -10.56 24.73
N THR A 25 -6.91 -10.52 25.28
CA THR A 25 -5.88 -11.54 25.10
C THR A 25 -6.25 -12.75 25.97
N GLU A 26 -6.12 -13.95 25.40
CA GLU A 26 -5.71 -15.22 26.02
C GLU A 26 -5.86 -16.31 24.92
N SER A 27 -4.77 -16.85 24.39
CA SER A 27 -3.94 -17.94 24.95
C SER A 27 -4.43 -19.34 24.57
N SER A 28 -3.57 -20.03 23.82
CA SER A 28 -3.11 -21.42 24.04
C SER A 28 -4.07 -22.61 23.85
N SER A 29 -3.77 -23.42 22.83
CA SER A 29 -3.69 -24.89 22.89
C SER A 29 -2.78 -25.35 21.73
N THR A 30 -1.57 -25.85 21.97
CA THR A 30 -1.20 -27.24 22.33
C THR A 30 -1.81 -28.29 21.42
N GLY A 31 -0.96 -28.98 20.67
CA GLY A 31 -1.31 -30.13 19.85
C GLY A 31 -0.11 -30.65 19.07
N THR A 32 0.93 -31.05 19.79
CA THR A 32 1.94 -32.01 19.32
C THR A 32 1.22 -33.29 18.94
N ASP A 33 1.47 -33.85 17.75
CA ASP A 33 1.68 -35.28 17.64
C ASP A 33 2.52 -35.63 16.41
N SER A 34 3.49 -36.48 16.70
CA SER A 34 4.51 -37.03 15.83
C SER A 34 4.01 -38.33 15.24
N ILE A 35 4.24 -38.58 13.95
CA ILE A 35 4.39 -39.95 13.44
C ILE A 35 5.33 -39.98 12.23
N THR A 36 6.50 -40.55 12.48
CA THR A 36 7.48 -41.10 11.54
C THR A 36 6.96 -42.39 10.90
N VAL A 37 7.07 -42.59 9.57
CA VAL A 37 7.53 -43.85 8.95
C VAL A 37 8.12 -43.60 7.53
N SER A 38 9.40 -43.93 7.43
CA SER A 38 10.29 -44.45 6.36
C SER A 38 9.89 -44.62 4.88
N ALA A 39 10.76 -44.05 4.02
CA ALA A 39 11.65 -44.64 2.99
C ALA A 39 11.17 -45.49 1.78
N SER A 40 11.85 -45.19 0.65
CA SER A 40 12.09 -45.94 -0.62
C SER A 40 11.08 -45.66 -1.75
N ASN A 41 11.41 -45.54 -3.04
CA ASN A 41 12.63 -45.89 -3.77
C ASN A 41 12.73 -45.15 -5.13
N ASP A 42 13.97 -45.13 -5.61
CA ASP A 42 14.65 -44.82 -6.88
C ASP A 42 13.94 -44.45 -8.22
N SER A 43 14.59 -43.47 -8.89
CA SER A 43 14.86 -43.22 -10.32
C SER A 43 13.77 -43.10 -11.41
N VAL A 44 13.75 -41.95 -12.12
CA VAL A 44 14.10 -41.87 -13.56
C VAL A 44 14.29 -40.42 -14.06
N ALA A 45 15.10 -40.31 -15.10
CA ALA A 45 15.79 -39.20 -15.76
C ALA A 45 15.02 -37.91 -16.14
N ALA A 46 15.87 -36.89 -16.38
CA ALA A 46 15.63 -35.46 -16.65
C ALA A 46 14.74 -35.13 -17.88
N PRO A 47 14.32 -33.85 -18.00
CA PRO A 47 15.15 -32.96 -18.81
C PRO A 47 15.38 -31.56 -18.21
N LYS A 48 16.47 -30.96 -18.72
CA LYS A 48 17.08 -29.67 -18.40
C LYS A 48 16.15 -28.52 -18.82
N ALA A 49 15.81 -27.65 -17.86
CA ALA A 49 15.25 -26.32 -18.12
C ALA A 49 15.59 -25.36 -16.96
N ASP A 50 16.88 -25.07 -16.79
CA ASP A 50 17.33 -24.01 -15.89
C ASP A 50 17.16 -22.65 -16.59
N SER A 51 15.92 -22.16 -16.61
CA SER A 51 15.71 -20.72 -16.40
C SER A 51 15.54 -20.55 -14.90
N ALA A 52 16.67 -20.34 -14.22
CA ALA A 52 16.70 -19.93 -12.83
C ALA A 52 16.04 -18.54 -12.72
N ALA A 53 14.71 -18.51 -12.64
CA ALA A 53 14.03 -17.45 -11.94
C ALA A 53 14.44 -17.59 -10.48
N SER A 54 15.46 -16.81 -10.10
CA SER A 54 15.85 -16.66 -8.71
C SER A 54 14.58 -16.37 -7.91
N PRO A 55 14.23 -17.16 -6.86
CA PRO A 55 13.10 -16.82 -6.03
C PRO A 55 13.43 -15.46 -5.41
N ALA A 56 12.76 -14.43 -5.93
CA ALA A 56 12.90 -13.09 -5.43
C ALA A 56 12.56 -13.16 -3.94
N THR A 57 13.61 -13.04 -3.12
CA THR A 57 13.47 -13.09 -1.67
C THR A 57 12.61 -11.89 -1.33
N ALA A 58 11.36 -12.16 -0.96
CA ALA A 58 10.43 -11.12 -0.57
C ALA A 58 11.12 -10.27 0.49
N SER A 59 11.24 -8.97 0.24
CA SER A 59 11.95 -8.06 1.14
C SER A 59 11.06 -7.83 2.36
N SER A 60 11.07 -8.76 3.30
CA SER A 60 10.30 -8.74 4.55
C SER A 60 10.68 -7.55 5.44
N ASP A 61 11.76 -6.84 5.10
CA ASP A 61 12.23 -5.64 5.79
C ASP A 61 11.67 -4.32 5.25
N ASN A 62 10.82 -4.33 4.23
CA ASN A 62 10.25 -3.11 3.65
C ASN A 62 9.24 -2.43 4.60
N ILE A 63 9.37 -1.10 4.75
CA ILE A 63 8.50 -0.28 5.62
C ILE A 63 7.01 -0.41 5.31
N ILE A 64 6.61 -0.64 4.06
CA ILE A 64 5.20 -0.84 3.70
C ILE A 64 4.72 -2.21 4.21
N THR A 65 5.49 -3.28 3.95
CA THR A 65 5.09 -4.66 4.28
C THR A 65 4.91 -4.90 5.78
N LYS A 66 5.72 -4.22 6.62
CA LYS A 66 5.66 -4.32 8.08
C LYS A 66 4.52 -3.54 8.74
N ASN A 67 3.80 -2.74 7.96
CA ASN A 67 2.90 -1.71 8.49
C ASN A 67 1.51 -1.71 7.85
N GLU A 68 1.05 -2.87 7.38
CA GLU A 68 -0.34 -3.05 6.96
C GLU A 68 -1.32 -2.58 8.05
N GLY A 69 -2.37 -1.87 7.64
CA GLY A 69 -3.37 -1.26 8.51
C GLY A 69 -2.94 0.05 9.17
N LYS A 70 -1.69 0.51 8.99
CA LYS A 70 -1.23 1.78 9.57
C LYS A 70 -1.23 2.91 8.54
N TYR A 71 -1.41 4.14 9.01
CA TYR A 71 -1.34 5.33 8.17
C TYR A 71 0.11 5.72 7.85
N PRO A 72 0.40 6.22 6.63
CA PRO A 72 1.74 6.68 6.22
C PRO A 72 2.38 7.67 7.19
N ARG A 73 1.62 8.62 7.73
CA ARG A 73 2.12 9.56 8.75
C ARG A 73 2.55 8.89 10.05
N ASN A 74 1.82 7.86 10.49
CA ASN A 74 2.11 7.16 11.74
C ASN A 74 3.42 6.37 11.66
N ILE A 75 3.76 5.91 10.46
CA ILE A 75 4.99 5.14 10.20
C ILE A 75 6.09 6.00 9.62
N LYS A 76 5.86 7.31 9.47
CA LYS A 76 6.80 8.26 8.87
C LYS A 76 7.31 7.78 7.50
N LEU A 77 6.38 7.30 6.66
CA LEU A 77 6.70 6.61 5.41
C LEU A 77 7.67 7.39 4.51
N PHE A 78 7.47 8.70 4.35
CA PHE A 78 8.34 9.55 3.52
C PHE A 78 9.60 10.09 4.25
N GLU A 79 9.74 9.81 5.56
CA GLU A 79 11.00 10.04 6.29
C GLU A 79 11.92 8.81 6.23
N ASP A 80 11.38 7.63 5.89
CA ASP A 80 12.20 6.44 5.65
C ASP A 80 13.05 6.62 4.40
N LYS A 81 14.37 6.63 4.59
CA LYS A 81 15.34 6.92 3.53
C LYS A 81 15.22 5.93 2.37
N SER A 82 15.11 4.64 2.66
CA SER A 82 15.05 3.58 1.65
C SER A 82 13.83 3.73 0.75
N PHE A 83 12.68 4.09 1.32
CA PHE A 83 11.46 4.36 0.55
C PHE A 83 11.51 5.71 -0.16
N ALA A 84 11.83 6.78 0.55
CA ALA A 84 11.80 8.15 0.02
C ALA A 84 12.75 8.34 -1.16
N GLU A 85 13.96 7.77 -1.11
CA GLU A 85 14.92 7.83 -2.22
C GLU A 85 14.42 7.09 -3.45
N ARG A 86 13.77 5.92 -3.28
CA ARG A 86 13.17 5.17 -4.40
C ARG A 86 12.06 5.96 -5.07
N VAL A 87 11.12 6.51 -4.28
CA VAL A 87 10.02 7.32 -4.82
C VAL A 87 10.54 8.58 -5.52
N LYS A 88 11.54 9.26 -4.93
CA LYS A 88 12.15 10.45 -5.51
C LYS A 88 12.84 10.14 -6.84
N LYS A 89 13.62 9.06 -6.90
CA LYS A 89 14.26 8.60 -8.14
C LYS A 89 13.22 8.24 -9.21
N LEU A 90 12.11 7.60 -8.81
CA LEU A 90 11.07 7.12 -9.70
C LEU A 90 10.21 8.26 -10.28
N THR A 91 9.84 9.24 -9.46
CA THR A 91 8.91 10.33 -9.83
C THR A 91 9.63 11.60 -10.29
N GLY A 92 10.92 11.72 -10.00
CA GLY A 92 11.78 12.83 -10.46
C GLY A 92 11.19 14.18 -10.07
N ALA A 93 10.92 15.02 -11.06
CA ALA A 93 10.39 16.37 -10.87
C ALA A 93 9.02 16.42 -10.19
N GLN A 94 8.26 15.30 -10.17
CA GLN A 94 6.94 15.24 -9.54
C GLN A 94 7.00 15.00 -8.03
N TYR A 95 8.17 14.65 -7.47
CA TYR A 95 8.30 14.22 -6.08
C TYR A 95 7.84 15.28 -5.07
N ASP A 96 8.31 16.51 -5.21
CA ASP A 96 8.03 17.57 -4.23
C ASP A 96 6.54 17.97 -4.23
N GLU A 97 5.92 18.03 -5.42
CA GLU A 97 4.48 18.29 -5.55
C GLU A 97 3.64 17.14 -5.00
N MET A 98 4.05 15.89 -5.28
CA MET A 98 3.42 14.69 -4.72
C MET A 98 3.44 14.73 -3.20
N LEU A 99 4.59 14.98 -2.58
CA LEU A 99 4.71 15.02 -1.12
C LEU A 99 3.89 16.16 -0.51
N LYS A 100 3.93 17.35 -1.13
CA LYS A 100 3.14 18.51 -0.69
C LYS A 100 1.64 18.24 -0.67
N ASN A 101 1.15 17.46 -1.64
CA ASN A 101 -0.25 17.12 -1.79
C ASN A 101 -0.64 15.79 -1.14
N PHE A 102 0.27 15.09 -0.46
CA PHE A 102 -0.02 13.85 0.26
C PHE A 102 -0.58 14.15 1.66
N ASN A 103 -1.77 14.78 1.73
CA ASN A 103 -2.30 15.33 2.98
C ASN A 103 -3.37 14.43 3.62
N VAL A 104 -4.33 13.94 2.85
CA VAL A 104 -5.36 13.01 3.33
C VAL A 104 -4.93 11.62 2.91
N GLU A 105 -4.61 10.76 3.87
CA GLU A 105 -3.97 9.47 3.65
C GLU A 105 -4.94 8.34 3.98
N SER A 106 -4.78 7.18 3.33
CA SER A 106 -5.42 5.93 3.75
C SER A 106 -4.41 4.98 4.42
N PRO A 107 -4.87 4.05 5.27
CA PRO A 107 -4.01 2.99 5.77
C PRO A 107 -3.37 2.19 4.65
N VAL A 108 -2.18 1.63 4.91
CA VAL A 108 -1.60 0.62 4.03
C VAL A 108 -2.54 -0.58 3.95
N VAL A 109 -2.93 -0.97 2.75
CA VAL A 109 -3.75 -2.17 2.49
C VAL A 109 -2.98 -3.12 1.58
N SER A 110 -3.25 -4.42 1.67
CA SER A 110 -2.66 -5.39 0.75
C SER A 110 -3.69 -6.32 0.11
N GLU A 111 -3.27 -6.92 -1.00
CA GLU A 111 -3.88 -8.11 -1.57
C GLU A 111 -2.82 -8.91 -2.34
N LYS A 112 -2.74 -10.23 -2.11
CA LYS A 112 -1.88 -11.17 -2.86
C LYS A 112 -0.38 -10.79 -2.90
N GLY A 113 0.09 -10.06 -1.90
CA GLY A 113 1.48 -9.60 -1.80
C GLY A 113 1.76 -8.26 -2.48
N ILE A 114 0.73 -7.59 -3.01
CA ILE A 114 0.80 -6.22 -3.50
C ILE A 114 0.18 -5.32 -2.44
N TYR A 115 0.94 -4.30 -2.03
CA TYR A 115 0.54 -3.31 -1.06
C TYR A 115 0.16 -2.02 -1.79
N LYS A 116 -0.83 -1.32 -1.26
CA LYS A 116 -1.29 -0.03 -1.76
C LYS A 116 -1.28 0.98 -0.62
N VAL A 117 -0.77 2.16 -0.94
CA VAL A 117 -0.80 3.34 -0.08
C VAL A 117 -1.34 4.50 -0.89
N THR A 118 -2.33 5.21 -0.38
CA THR A 118 -2.90 6.36 -1.08
C THR A 118 -2.83 7.62 -0.24
N GLY A 119 -2.69 8.74 -0.94
CA GLY A 119 -2.76 10.07 -0.37
C GLY A 119 -3.32 11.06 -1.38
N CYS A 120 -4.01 12.08 -0.91
CA CYS A 120 -4.59 13.11 -1.77
C CYS A 120 -4.54 14.49 -1.14
N LYS A 121 -4.70 15.51 -1.99
CA LYS A 121 -4.64 16.90 -1.56
C LYS A 121 -5.82 17.21 -0.65
N GLN A 122 -5.54 17.88 0.46
CA GLN A 122 -6.57 18.21 1.44
C GLN A 122 -7.68 19.05 0.80
N HIS A 123 -8.93 18.67 1.04
CA HIS A 123 -10.14 19.29 0.49
C HIS A 123 -10.29 19.20 -1.05
N ASP A 124 -9.40 18.50 -1.75
CA ASP A 124 -9.36 18.46 -3.22
C ASP A 124 -8.82 17.12 -3.74
N CYS A 125 -9.32 16.01 -3.19
CA CYS A 125 -8.84 14.68 -3.53
C CYS A 125 -9.13 14.28 -4.99
N SER A 126 -10.17 14.86 -5.60
CA SER A 126 -10.45 14.71 -7.03
C SER A 126 -9.48 15.50 -7.92
N GLY A 127 -8.93 16.61 -7.42
CA GLY A 127 -7.99 17.45 -8.17
C GLY A 127 -6.56 16.90 -8.13
N TYR A 128 -6.17 16.26 -7.03
CA TYR A 128 -4.86 15.63 -6.90
C TYR A 128 -4.89 14.42 -5.97
N SER A 129 -4.55 13.25 -6.50
CA SER A 129 -4.35 12.04 -5.72
C SER A 129 -3.12 11.26 -6.17
N THR A 130 -2.57 10.47 -5.26
CA THR A 130 -1.41 9.61 -5.49
C THR A 130 -1.72 8.23 -4.93
N SER A 131 -1.51 7.21 -5.76
CA SER A 131 -1.52 5.80 -5.36
C SER A 131 -0.14 5.21 -5.53
N ILE A 132 0.41 4.64 -4.48
CA ILE A 132 1.71 3.97 -4.45
C ILE A 132 1.45 2.48 -4.29
N PHE A 133 2.03 1.68 -5.18
CA PHE A 133 1.91 0.23 -5.16
C PHE A 133 3.28 -0.40 -4.94
N TYR A 134 3.36 -1.38 -4.03
CA TYR A 134 4.57 -2.14 -3.78
C TYR A 134 4.29 -3.64 -3.93
N ASP A 135 4.95 -4.26 -4.89
CA ASP A 135 4.96 -5.72 -5.05
C ASP A 135 6.10 -6.29 -4.21
N SER A 136 5.74 -6.92 -3.09
CA SER A 136 6.68 -7.49 -2.14
C SER A 136 7.46 -8.69 -2.69
N LYS A 137 6.91 -9.40 -3.69
CA LYS A 137 7.56 -10.57 -4.28
C LYS A 137 8.70 -10.15 -5.18
N ASN A 138 8.46 -9.15 -6.03
CA ASN A 138 9.44 -8.70 -7.03
C ASN A 138 10.26 -7.48 -6.58
N ASP A 139 10.02 -6.99 -5.36
CA ASP A 139 10.56 -5.73 -4.86
C ASP A 139 10.37 -4.59 -5.89
N ASN A 140 9.15 -4.41 -6.38
CA ASN A 140 8.85 -3.46 -7.44
C ASN A 140 7.93 -2.37 -6.90
N LEU A 141 8.30 -1.10 -7.09
CA LEU A 141 7.53 0.06 -6.70
C LEU A 141 6.91 0.75 -7.91
N ASN A 142 5.62 1.08 -7.84
CA ASN A 142 4.93 1.90 -8.84
C ASN A 142 4.25 3.07 -8.14
N VAL A 143 4.17 4.21 -8.81
CA VAL A 143 3.47 5.40 -8.35
C VAL A 143 2.54 5.86 -9.46
N SER A 144 1.29 6.13 -9.13
CA SER A 144 0.30 6.70 -10.03
C SER A 144 -0.17 8.03 -9.46
N ILE A 145 -0.02 9.10 -10.21
CA ILE A 145 -0.45 10.45 -9.83
C ILE A 145 -1.60 10.85 -10.74
N ASP A 146 -2.77 11.07 -10.15
CA ASP A 146 -3.92 11.65 -10.84
C ASP A 146 -3.97 13.15 -10.56
N LYS A 147 -3.90 13.96 -11.63
CA LYS A 147 -4.13 15.40 -11.58
C LYS A 147 -5.32 15.76 -12.44
N ASN A 148 -6.44 16.09 -11.80
CA ASN A 148 -7.69 16.47 -12.47
C ASN A 148 -8.15 15.46 -13.53
N GLY A 149 -8.07 14.15 -13.23
CA GLY A 149 -8.42 13.05 -14.12
C GLY A 149 -7.33 12.68 -15.12
N LYS A 150 -6.16 13.35 -15.11
CA LYS A 150 -5.01 12.96 -15.92
C LYS A 150 -4.06 12.12 -15.08
N VAL A 151 -4.05 10.82 -15.35
CA VAL A 151 -3.19 9.86 -14.67
C VAL A 151 -1.81 9.81 -15.32
N THR A 152 -0.77 9.91 -14.49
CA THR A 152 0.63 9.67 -14.86
C THR A 152 1.16 8.52 -14.03
N ASP A 153 1.61 7.44 -14.69
CA ASP A 153 2.16 6.27 -14.04
C ASP A 153 3.69 6.23 -14.12
N PHE A 154 4.31 5.86 -13.01
CA PHE A 154 5.74 5.63 -12.89
C PHE A 154 5.96 4.20 -12.42
N ALA A 155 6.79 3.45 -13.14
CA ALA A 155 7.13 2.06 -12.84
C ALA A 155 8.63 1.90 -12.64
N GLU A 156 9.04 1.27 -11.55
CA GLU A 156 10.46 1.09 -11.23
C GLU A 156 11.10 -0.06 -12.03
N LYS A 157 10.56 -1.28 -11.89
CA LYS A 157 11.06 -2.49 -12.60
C LYS A 157 10.08 -3.02 -13.65
N GLY A 158 8.87 -2.46 -13.69
CA GLY A 158 7.78 -2.87 -14.59
C GLY A 158 6.43 -2.49 -14.00
N LYS A 159 5.36 -2.56 -14.81
CA LYS A 159 3.99 -2.28 -14.33
C LYS A 159 3.52 -3.40 -13.39
N ILE A 160 2.97 -3.02 -12.24
CA ILE A 160 2.32 -3.95 -11.31
C ILE A 160 0.87 -4.16 -11.76
N THR A 161 0.47 -5.41 -11.94
CA THR A 161 -0.94 -5.75 -12.20
C THR A 161 -1.70 -5.78 -10.89
N VAL A 162 -2.62 -4.83 -10.72
CA VAL A 162 -3.45 -4.67 -9.52
C VAL A 162 -4.82 -5.28 -9.76
N THR A 163 -5.38 -5.98 -8.78
CA THR A 163 -6.75 -6.50 -8.82
C THR A 163 -7.76 -5.35 -8.68
N GLU A 164 -8.97 -5.50 -9.21
CA GLU A 164 -10.05 -4.51 -9.02
C GLU A 164 -10.37 -4.29 -7.53
N THR A 165 -10.27 -5.35 -6.74
CA THR A 165 -10.44 -5.30 -5.28
C THR A 165 -9.37 -4.44 -4.61
N LEU A 166 -8.10 -4.57 -4.95
CA LEU A 166 -7.05 -3.71 -4.38
C LEU A 166 -7.13 -2.28 -4.95
N GLN A 167 -7.56 -2.11 -6.19
CA GLN A 167 -7.74 -0.81 -6.81
C GLN A 167 -8.84 0.02 -6.13
N SER A 168 -9.90 -0.63 -5.63
CA SER A 168 -11.04 0.01 -4.97
C SER A 168 -10.88 0.26 -3.46
N LYS A 169 -9.89 -0.35 -2.80
CA LYS A 169 -9.51 -0.07 -1.40
C LYS A 169 -8.79 1.27 -1.25
#